data_AF-A0A369TF74-F1
#
_entry.id   AF-A0A369TF74-F1
#
_cell.length_a   1.000
_cell.length_b   1.000
_cell.length_c   1.000
_cell.angle_alpha   90.00
_cell.angle_beta   90.00
_cell.angle_gamma   90.00
#
_symmetry.space_group_name_H-M   'P 1'
#
loop_
_entity.id
_entity.type
_entity.pdbx_description
1 polymer ?
#
loop_
_entity_poly.entity_id
_entity_poly.type
_entity_poly.pdbx_seq_one_letter_code
_entity_poly.pdbx_strand_id
1 'polypeptide(L)'
;MTSESSGEHVRGPDDIIQPFMLESSGVRGRLVRVGEVADTIIRRHDYPEPVARLLGEMLALAGLLSAMLKYEGIFTLQTSGDGPVRLMVVDFTSEGAVRGYAQYNAEEVARAAPDAAGGNADVLRLLGSGQLAFTVDHAGAKEQYQGIVELQGRTLAECMHHYFQQSEQIASGIRLYADRVREADGAARWRAGGLILQRLPEEAGAKDLEGIDEDDAWRRAVILMSSCTNRELCDPALTPYELLFRLFHEDGVRVYESHGLEDRCRCSRTRVANVLRAMPAEEMSDLKADDGTVQVTCQFCNRLYVFDDDDIAALHAS
;
A
#
# COMPACT_ATOMS: atom_id res chain seq x y z
N MET A 1 -8.83 4.45 -48.32
CA MET A 1 -9.52 3.87 -47.15
C MET A 1 -8.53 2.94 -46.46
N THR A 2 -7.63 3.54 -45.70
CA THR A 2 -6.69 2.83 -44.82
C THR A 2 -7.45 2.53 -43.55
N SER A 3 -7.76 1.25 -43.33
CA SER A 3 -8.30 0.74 -42.08
C SER A 3 -7.28 1.00 -40.97
N GLU A 4 -7.58 1.95 -40.09
CA GLU A 4 -6.91 2.07 -38.80
C GLU A 4 -7.17 0.79 -38.03
N SER A 5 -6.14 -0.05 -37.88
CA SER A 5 -6.17 -1.13 -36.92
C SER A 5 -6.16 -0.48 -35.53
N SER A 6 -7.32 -0.39 -34.90
CA SER A 6 -7.46 -0.15 -33.47
C SER A 6 -6.70 -1.27 -32.76
N GLY A 7 -5.44 -1.00 -32.41
CA GLY A 7 -4.64 -1.88 -31.58
C GLY A 7 -5.32 -1.97 -30.22
N GLU A 8 -6.08 -3.03 -30.03
CA GLU A 8 -6.64 -3.40 -28.74
C GLU A 8 -5.46 -3.60 -27.79
N HIS A 9 -5.17 -2.59 -26.97
CA HIS A 9 -4.17 -2.69 -25.92
C HIS A 9 -4.64 -3.82 -25.00
N VAL A 10 -3.97 -4.95 -25.09
CA VAL A 10 -4.16 -6.05 -24.15
C VAL A 10 -3.86 -5.47 -22.77
N ARG A 11 -4.90 -5.30 -21.95
CA ARG A 11 -4.72 -4.91 -20.55
C ARG A 11 -3.82 -5.96 -19.91
N GLY A 12 -2.57 -5.60 -19.65
CA GLY A 12 -1.69 -6.44 -18.83
C GLY A 12 -2.24 -6.58 -17.42
N PRO A 13 -1.64 -7.46 -16.61
CA PRO A 13 -2.11 -7.69 -15.26
C PRO A 13 -2.04 -6.38 -14.44
N ASP A 14 -3.11 -6.11 -13.71
CA ASP A 14 -3.26 -5.00 -12.77
C ASP A 14 -3.55 -5.59 -11.38
N ASP A 15 -3.44 -4.78 -10.33
CA ASP A 15 -3.61 -5.28 -8.95
C ASP A 15 -2.66 -6.44 -8.66
N ILE A 16 -1.35 -6.21 -8.91
CA ILE A 16 -0.30 -7.20 -8.71
C ILE A 16 0.94 -6.62 -8.04
N ILE A 17 1.69 -7.50 -7.38
CA ILE A 17 3.10 -7.30 -7.07
C ILE A 17 3.92 -8.18 -8.01
N GLN A 18 4.83 -7.57 -8.76
CA GLN A 18 5.71 -8.20 -9.72
C GLN A 18 7.16 -8.16 -9.24
N PRO A 19 7.68 -9.24 -8.63
CA PRO A 19 9.10 -9.36 -8.34
C PRO A 19 9.91 -9.52 -9.63
N PHE A 20 11.12 -8.96 -9.64
CA PHE A 20 12.07 -9.10 -10.73
C PHE A 20 13.52 -9.04 -10.24
N MET A 21 14.44 -9.41 -11.11
CA MET A 21 15.89 -9.28 -10.92
C MET A 21 16.51 -8.72 -12.19
N LEU A 22 17.51 -7.86 -12.01
CA LEU A 22 18.38 -7.38 -13.07
C LEU A 22 19.60 -8.31 -13.11
N GLU A 23 19.66 -9.15 -14.14
CA GLU A 23 20.64 -10.23 -14.23
C GLU A 23 22.07 -9.68 -14.33
N SER A 24 22.25 -8.52 -14.99
CA SER A 24 23.56 -7.87 -15.14
C SER A 24 24.10 -7.18 -13.89
N SER A 25 23.30 -6.99 -12.83
CA SER A 25 23.68 -6.12 -11.70
C SER A 25 23.47 -6.73 -10.32
N GLY A 26 22.87 -7.92 -10.22
CA GLY A 26 22.52 -8.51 -8.93
C GLY A 26 21.50 -7.69 -8.14
N VAL A 27 20.82 -6.74 -8.79
CA VAL A 27 19.79 -5.90 -8.18
C VAL A 27 18.46 -6.64 -8.26
N ARG A 28 17.82 -6.81 -7.11
CA ARG A 28 16.44 -7.28 -7.05
C ARG A 28 15.49 -6.10 -6.99
N GLY A 29 14.32 -6.25 -7.59
CA GLY A 29 13.29 -5.23 -7.49
C GLY A 29 11.90 -5.81 -7.40
N ARG A 30 10.96 -4.94 -7.05
CA ARG A 30 9.53 -5.23 -7.06
C ARG A 30 8.79 -4.04 -7.62
N LEU A 31 7.89 -4.29 -8.55
CA LEU A 31 6.92 -3.32 -9.04
C LEU A 31 5.56 -3.70 -8.48
N VAL A 32 4.86 -2.77 -7.85
CA VAL A 32 3.46 -2.94 -7.45
C VAL A 32 2.57 -2.05 -8.30
N ARG A 33 1.44 -2.60 -8.74
CA ARG A 33 0.31 -1.86 -9.31
C ARG A 33 -0.91 -2.13 -8.46
N VAL A 34 -1.58 -1.08 -8.02
CA VAL A 34 -2.84 -1.14 -7.28
C VAL A 34 -3.84 -0.29 -8.04
N GLY A 35 -4.65 -0.94 -8.87
CA GLY A 35 -5.66 -0.35 -9.72
C GLY A 35 -7.03 -0.36 -9.04
N GLU A 36 -7.88 -1.33 -9.38
CA GLU A 36 -9.25 -1.41 -8.88
C GLU A 36 -9.30 -1.60 -7.36
N VAL A 37 -8.30 -2.28 -6.78
CA VAL A 37 -8.18 -2.43 -5.33
C VAL A 37 -8.00 -1.07 -4.64
N ALA A 38 -7.14 -0.20 -5.16
CA ALA A 38 -6.92 1.13 -4.60
C ALA A 38 -8.17 1.98 -4.73
N ASP A 39 -8.79 1.95 -5.90
CA ASP A 39 -10.01 2.67 -6.20
C ASP A 39 -11.17 2.32 -5.26
N THR A 40 -11.39 1.02 -5.05
CA THR A 40 -12.46 0.52 -4.19
C THR A 40 -12.20 0.86 -2.72
N ILE A 41 -10.96 0.68 -2.23
CA ILE A 41 -10.60 0.99 -0.85
C ILE A 41 -10.76 2.50 -0.56
N ILE A 42 -10.24 3.36 -1.44
CA ILE A 42 -10.23 4.81 -1.22
C ILE A 42 -11.64 5.40 -1.29
N ARG A 43 -12.48 4.99 -2.25
CA ARG A 43 -13.82 5.59 -2.45
C ARG A 43 -14.82 5.28 -1.34
N ARG A 44 -14.60 4.25 -0.51
CA ARG A 44 -15.53 3.84 0.55
C ARG A 44 -15.73 4.90 1.64
N HIS A 45 -14.82 5.85 1.78
CA HIS A 45 -14.78 6.81 2.90
C HIS A 45 -14.76 8.29 2.49
N ASP A 46 -15.03 8.59 1.20
CA ASP A 46 -15.06 9.95 0.64
C ASP A 46 -13.91 10.86 1.11
N TYR A 47 -12.68 10.32 1.04
CA TYR A 47 -11.50 11.02 1.54
C TYR A 47 -11.21 12.31 0.74
N PRO A 48 -10.81 13.41 1.41
CA PRO A 48 -10.19 14.55 0.75
C PRO A 48 -8.98 14.10 -0.06
N GLU A 49 -8.71 14.76 -1.18
CA GLU A 49 -7.68 14.36 -2.14
C GLU A 49 -6.29 14.10 -1.54
N PRO A 50 -5.76 14.93 -0.61
CA PRO A 50 -4.47 14.65 0.03
C PRO A 50 -4.45 13.36 0.85
N VAL A 51 -5.55 13.07 1.57
CA VAL A 51 -5.70 11.85 2.38
C VAL A 51 -5.81 10.62 1.47
N ALA A 52 -6.60 10.74 0.40
CA ALA A 52 -6.77 9.69 -0.60
C ALA A 52 -5.45 9.35 -1.31
N ARG A 53 -4.67 10.38 -1.70
CA ARG A 53 -3.34 10.21 -2.30
C ARG A 53 -2.38 9.50 -1.34
N LEU A 54 -2.28 9.98 -0.10
CA LEU A 54 -1.43 9.34 0.91
C LEU A 54 -1.85 7.89 1.17
N LEU A 55 -3.15 7.57 1.15
CA LEU A 55 -3.65 6.20 1.33
C LEU A 55 -3.27 5.31 0.15
N GLY A 56 -3.34 5.83 -1.07
CA GLY A 56 -2.85 5.13 -2.26
C GLY A 56 -1.36 4.84 -2.18
N GLU A 57 -0.54 5.81 -1.78
CA GLU A 57 0.89 5.60 -1.58
C GLU A 57 1.18 4.56 -0.48
N MET A 58 0.41 4.57 0.62
CA MET A 58 0.48 3.55 1.68
C MET A 58 0.12 2.16 1.18
N LEU A 59 -0.90 2.01 0.32
CA LEU A 59 -1.27 0.72 -0.28
C LEU A 59 -0.14 0.16 -1.15
N ALA A 60 0.46 1.02 -2.00
CA ALA A 60 1.60 0.63 -2.81
C ALA A 60 2.81 0.26 -1.94
N LEU A 61 3.14 1.09 -0.93
CA LEU A 61 4.24 0.81 -0.02
C LEU A 61 4.04 -0.52 0.72
N ALA A 62 2.84 -0.76 1.25
CA ALA A 62 2.53 -2.02 1.94
C ALA A 62 2.72 -3.23 1.04
N GLY A 63 2.33 -3.16 -0.24
CA GLY A 63 2.58 -4.23 -1.21
C GLY A 63 4.06 -4.45 -1.51
N LEU A 64 4.86 -3.39 -1.62
CA LEU A 64 6.31 -3.50 -1.79
C LEU A 64 6.98 -4.16 -0.57
N LEU A 65 6.61 -3.71 0.63
CA LEU A 65 7.18 -4.19 1.89
C LEU A 65 6.75 -5.63 2.20
N SER A 66 5.48 -5.96 2.00
CA SER A 66 4.95 -7.30 2.30
C SER A 66 5.66 -8.36 1.45
N ALA A 67 5.89 -8.10 0.17
CA ALA A 67 6.58 -9.03 -0.73
C ALA A 67 8.10 -9.14 -0.47
N MET A 68 8.67 -8.33 0.43
CA MET A 68 10.06 -8.50 0.89
C MET A 68 10.20 -9.57 1.98
N LEU A 69 9.11 -9.87 2.68
CA LEU A 69 9.11 -10.75 3.83
C LEU A 69 8.38 -12.05 3.45
N LYS A 70 8.91 -13.18 3.91
CA LYS A 70 8.19 -14.46 3.79
C LYS A 70 7.32 -14.61 5.01
N TYR A 71 6.00 -14.67 4.85
CA TYR A 71 5.08 -14.85 5.95
C TYR A 71 3.80 -15.59 5.55
N GLU A 72 3.20 -16.24 6.53
CA GLU A 72 1.85 -16.82 6.45
C GLU A 72 1.03 -16.15 7.54
N GLY A 73 0.12 -15.26 7.17
CA GLY A 73 -0.58 -14.41 8.12
C GLY A 73 -0.81 -13.01 7.59
N ILE A 74 -0.47 -11.99 8.39
CA ILE A 74 -0.87 -10.60 8.16
C ILE A 74 0.35 -9.69 8.29
N PHE A 75 0.64 -8.96 7.22
CA PHE A 75 1.49 -7.78 7.25
C PHE A 75 0.62 -6.54 7.48
N THR A 76 0.99 -5.70 8.44
CA THR A 76 0.28 -4.44 8.76
C THR A 76 1.25 -3.29 8.60
N LEU A 77 0.90 -2.30 7.77
CA LEU A 77 1.59 -1.02 7.67
C LEU A 77 0.73 0.05 8.33
N GLN A 78 1.27 0.73 9.32
CA GLN A 78 0.54 1.73 10.10
C GLN A 78 1.35 3.02 10.21
N THR A 79 0.69 4.16 10.02
CA THR A 79 1.26 5.48 10.38
C THR A 79 0.48 6.07 11.53
N SER A 80 1.17 6.65 12.50
CA SER A 80 0.56 7.42 13.58
C SER A 80 1.32 8.72 13.80
N GLY A 81 0.62 9.83 13.91
CA GLY A 81 1.23 11.13 14.16
C GLY A 81 0.25 12.16 14.70
N ASP A 82 0.76 13.35 14.97
CA ASP A 82 0.01 14.46 15.57
C ASP A 82 -0.56 15.46 14.54
N GLY A 83 -0.39 15.19 13.25
CA GLY A 83 -0.91 16.01 12.15
C GLY A 83 -2.41 15.82 11.86
N PRO A 84 -2.92 16.47 10.79
CA PRO A 84 -4.31 16.35 10.34
C PRO A 84 -4.79 14.91 10.11
N VAL A 85 -3.92 14.02 9.65
CA VAL A 85 -4.13 12.58 9.53
C VAL A 85 -3.52 11.91 10.76
N ARG A 86 -4.38 11.33 11.59
CA ARG A 86 -3.98 10.80 12.91
C ARG A 86 -3.48 9.36 12.83
N LEU A 87 -4.13 8.57 12.00
CA LEU A 87 -3.86 7.15 11.85
C LEU A 87 -4.14 6.73 10.41
N MET A 88 -3.27 5.92 9.85
CA MET A 88 -3.59 5.13 8.66
C MET A 88 -3.14 3.71 8.90
N VAL A 89 -3.93 2.76 8.42
CA VAL A 89 -3.61 1.34 8.53
C VAL A 89 -3.88 0.69 7.18
N VAL A 90 -2.93 -0.12 6.72
CA VAL A 90 -3.07 -1.02 5.59
C VAL A 90 -2.69 -2.42 6.05
N ASP A 91 -3.62 -3.36 5.94
CA ASP A 91 -3.34 -4.78 6.14
C ASP A 91 -3.20 -5.47 4.79
N PHE A 92 -2.27 -6.41 4.74
CA PHE A 92 -2.01 -7.27 3.61
C PHE A 92 -1.87 -8.72 4.12
N THR A 93 -2.67 -9.65 3.60
CA THR A 93 -2.53 -11.07 3.97
C THR A 93 -1.59 -11.79 3.01
N SER A 94 -1.00 -12.89 3.46
CA SER A 94 -0.17 -13.76 2.60
C SER A 94 -0.93 -14.33 1.38
N GLU A 95 -2.27 -14.27 1.37
CA GLU A 95 -3.13 -14.67 0.26
C GLU A 95 -3.44 -13.52 -0.73
N GLY A 96 -2.90 -12.32 -0.52
CA GLY A 96 -3.16 -11.16 -1.36
C GLY A 96 -4.37 -10.32 -0.97
N ALA A 97 -5.04 -10.60 0.15
CA ALA A 97 -6.14 -9.76 0.63
C ALA A 97 -5.61 -8.44 1.20
N VAL A 98 -6.10 -7.33 0.66
CA VAL A 98 -5.72 -5.97 1.04
C VAL A 98 -6.91 -5.25 1.64
N ARG A 99 -6.67 -4.44 2.66
CA ARG A 99 -7.63 -3.46 3.18
C ARG A 99 -6.87 -2.27 3.76
N GLY A 100 -7.45 -1.08 3.70
CA GLY A 100 -6.87 0.08 4.34
C GLY A 100 -7.90 1.12 4.73
N TYR A 101 -7.55 1.98 5.68
CA TYR A 101 -8.34 3.15 6.06
C TYR A 101 -7.44 4.22 6.67
N ALA A 102 -7.99 5.44 6.75
CA ALA A 102 -7.39 6.59 7.39
C ALA A 102 -8.38 7.23 8.38
N GLN A 103 -7.86 7.68 9.52
CA GLN A 103 -8.54 8.58 10.46
C GLN A 103 -7.91 9.97 10.34
N TYR A 104 -8.73 10.99 10.17
CA TYR A 104 -8.27 12.35 9.91
C TYR A 104 -9.26 13.38 10.50
N ASN A 105 -8.76 14.60 10.70
CA ASN A 105 -9.59 15.76 11.02
C ASN A 105 -9.85 16.57 9.74
N ALA A 106 -11.11 16.62 9.30
CA ALA A 106 -11.48 17.26 8.03
C ALA A 106 -11.16 18.77 7.99
N GLU A 107 -11.33 19.48 9.10
CA GLU A 107 -11.05 20.93 9.19
C GLU A 107 -9.54 21.22 9.16
N GLU A 108 -8.73 20.39 9.82
CA GLU A 108 -7.27 20.49 9.78
C GLU A 108 -6.74 20.15 8.38
N VAL A 109 -7.28 19.12 7.72
CA VAL A 109 -6.92 18.77 6.33
C VAL A 109 -7.30 19.89 5.37
N ALA A 110 -8.48 20.51 5.53
CA ALA A 110 -8.89 21.62 4.68
C ALA A 110 -8.02 22.88 4.86
N ARG A 111 -7.50 23.12 6.08
CA ARG A 111 -6.57 24.23 6.37
C ARG A 111 -5.15 23.93 5.91
N ALA A 112 -4.75 22.67 5.91
CA ALA A 112 -3.54 22.22 5.24
C ALA A 112 -3.73 22.41 3.72
N ALA A 113 -3.38 23.59 3.21
CA ALA A 113 -3.40 23.94 1.78
C ALA A 113 -3.05 22.75 0.87
N PRO A 114 -3.72 22.60 -0.28
CA PRO A 114 -3.59 21.41 -1.11
C PRO A 114 -2.13 21.18 -1.53
N ASP A 115 -1.78 19.90 -1.69
CA ASP A 115 -0.52 19.52 -2.31
C ASP A 115 -0.38 20.20 -3.69
N ALA A 116 0.85 20.46 -4.11
CA ALA A 116 1.09 20.87 -5.49
C ALA A 116 0.50 19.81 -6.44
N ALA A 117 -0.34 20.24 -7.38
CA ALA A 117 -0.95 19.34 -8.35
C ALA A 117 0.14 18.51 -9.07
N GLY A 118 0.01 17.18 -9.05
CA GLY A 118 0.93 16.25 -9.72
C GLY A 118 2.13 15.75 -8.90
N GLY A 119 2.22 16.08 -7.61
CA GLY A 119 3.25 15.58 -6.68
C GLY A 119 2.74 14.52 -5.70
N ASN A 120 3.67 13.85 -5.01
CA ASN A 120 3.37 12.99 -3.86
C ASN A 120 2.71 13.75 -2.72
N ALA A 121 2.03 13.02 -1.83
CA ALA A 121 1.50 13.60 -0.61
C ALA A 121 2.63 14.09 0.33
N ASP A 122 2.48 15.29 0.91
CA ASP A 122 3.45 15.81 1.88
C ASP A 122 3.23 15.16 3.25
N VAL A 123 4.09 14.20 3.58
CA VAL A 123 4.01 13.36 4.79
C VAL A 123 4.04 14.20 6.06
N LEU A 124 4.99 15.12 6.20
CA LEU A 124 5.12 15.94 7.41
C LEU A 124 3.93 16.88 7.59
N ARG A 125 3.36 17.35 6.48
CA ARG A 125 2.18 18.20 6.53
C ARG A 125 0.94 17.46 7.00
N LEU A 126 0.74 16.22 6.53
CA LEU A 126 -0.47 15.44 6.81
C LEU A 126 -0.36 14.64 8.10
N LEU A 127 0.77 13.99 8.35
CA LEU A 127 0.97 13.13 9.52
C LEU A 127 1.63 13.88 10.69
N GLY A 128 2.26 15.04 10.46
CA GLY A 128 2.96 15.77 11.50
C GLY A 128 4.22 15.04 11.97
N SER A 129 4.53 15.17 13.25
CA SER A 129 5.53 14.34 13.92
C SER A 129 4.91 13.00 14.30
N GLY A 130 5.62 11.92 13.99
CA GLY A 130 5.10 10.59 14.18
C GLY A 130 6.01 9.51 13.66
N GLN A 131 5.44 8.33 13.47
CA GLN A 131 6.14 7.14 13.02
C GLN A 131 5.29 6.34 12.06
N LEU A 132 5.97 5.63 11.16
CA LEU A 132 5.45 4.53 10.39
C LEU A 132 5.95 3.24 11.03
N ALA A 133 5.09 2.26 11.23
CA ALA A 133 5.46 0.94 11.71
C ALA A 133 4.95 -0.12 10.74
N PHE A 134 5.76 -1.13 10.48
CA PHE A 134 5.32 -2.33 9.80
C PHE A 134 5.46 -3.54 10.72
N THR A 135 4.40 -4.34 10.82
CA THR A 135 4.33 -5.51 11.70
C THR A 135 3.96 -6.74 10.87
N VAL A 136 4.68 -7.84 11.07
CA VAL A 136 4.34 -9.15 10.52
C VAL A 136 3.82 -10.03 11.65
N ASP A 137 2.56 -10.42 11.53
CA ASP A 137 1.91 -11.39 12.39
C ASP A 137 1.80 -12.73 11.65
N HIS A 138 2.67 -13.67 12.04
CA HIS A 138 2.68 -15.02 11.50
C HIS A 138 1.68 -15.90 12.25
N ALA A 139 0.84 -16.62 11.50
CA ALA A 139 -0.10 -17.57 12.06
C ALA A 139 0.64 -18.61 12.92
N GLY A 140 0.39 -18.59 14.23
CA GLY A 140 0.95 -19.55 15.19
C GLY A 140 2.36 -19.21 15.72
N ALA A 141 2.97 -18.09 15.30
CA ALA A 141 4.22 -17.63 15.91
C ALA A 141 3.97 -16.94 17.26
N LYS A 142 4.92 -17.09 18.19
CA LYS A 142 4.89 -16.39 19.48
C LYS A 142 5.43 -14.97 19.42
N GLU A 143 6.27 -14.69 18.43
CA GLU A 143 6.97 -13.42 18.29
C GLU A 143 6.53 -12.72 17.00
N GLN A 144 6.20 -11.44 17.13
CA GLN A 144 5.88 -10.57 16.00
C GLN A 144 7.16 -9.85 15.56
N TYR A 145 7.39 -9.78 14.26
CA TYR A 145 8.45 -8.93 13.70
C TYR A 145 7.89 -7.54 13.46
N GLN A 146 8.57 -6.50 13.95
CA GLN A 146 8.15 -5.12 13.81
C GLN A 146 9.34 -4.22 13.46
N GLY A 147 9.18 -3.40 12.42
CA GLY A 147 10.07 -2.29 12.12
C GLY A 147 9.37 -0.96 12.39
N ILE A 148 10.11 0.00 12.95
CA ILE A 148 9.63 1.36 13.24
C ILE A 148 10.49 2.34 12.46
N VAL A 149 9.82 3.24 11.74
CA VAL A 149 10.36 4.23 10.83
C VAL A 149 9.95 5.59 11.33
N GLU A 150 10.92 6.44 11.62
CA GLU A 150 10.64 7.84 11.90
C GLU A 150 10.18 8.54 10.62
N LEU A 151 9.16 9.41 10.72
CA LEU A 151 8.68 10.20 9.58
C LEU A 151 9.67 11.32 9.26
N GLN A 152 10.84 10.97 8.73
CA GLN A 152 11.85 11.90 8.26
C GLN A 152 11.81 12.00 6.74
N GLY A 153 11.66 13.21 6.20
CA GLY A 153 11.47 13.44 4.76
C GLY A 153 10.05 13.90 4.42
N ARG A 154 9.87 14.37 3.19
CA ARG A 154 8.61 14.93 2.69
C ARG A 154 7.66 13.89 2.13
N THR A 155 8.16 12.71 1.76
CA THR A 155 7.36 11.63 1.14
C THR A 155 7.58 10.30 1.84
N LEU A 156 6.65 9.36 1.71
CA LEU A 156 6.79 8.02 2.30
C LEU A 156 8.02 7.29 1.72
N ALA A 157 8.35 7.54 0.45
CA ALA A 157 9.54 6.98 -0.18
C ALA A 157 10.83 7.49 0.48
N GLU A 158 10.90 8.78 0.83
CA GLU A 158 12.03 9.36 1.56
C GLU A 158 12.14 8.79 2.97
N CYS A 159 11.02 8.69 3.72
CA CYS A 159 11.02 8.08 5.05
C CYS A 159 11.54 6.64 5.03
N MET A 160 11.08 5.84 4.07
CA MET A 160 11.55 4.46 3.94
C MET A 160 12.99 4.36 3.46
N HIS A 161 13.43 5.26 2.58
CA HIS A 161 14.83 5.30 2.16
C HIS A 161 15.76 5.57 3.35
N HIS A 162 15.40 6.53 4.22
CA HIS A 162 16.12 6.79 5.46
C HIS A 162 16.18 5.57 6.39
N TYR A 163 15.06 4.87 6.57
CA TYR A 163 15.02 3.63 7.36
C TYR A 163 15.96 2.55 6.81
N PHE A 164 15.87 2.24 5.51
CA PHE A 164 16.71 1.18 4.93
C PHE A 164 18.19 1.52 4.98
N GLN A 165 18.54 2.79 4.80
CA GLN A 165 19.92 3.26 4.87
C GLN A 165 20.49 3.17 6.29
N GLN A 166 19.73 3.62 7.30
CA GLN A 166 20.22 3.74 8.68
C GLN A 166 20.05 2.47 9.51
N SER A 167 18.89 1.82 9.40
CA SER A 167 18.51 0.71 10.28
C SER A 167 18.87 -0.65 9.70
N GLU A 168 18.67 -0.85 8.40
CA GLU A 168 18.88 -2.15 7.74
C GLU A 168 20.24 -2.25 7.01
N GLN A 169 20.89 -1.12 6.75
CA GLN A 169 22.11 -1.03 5.94
C GLN A 169 21.94 -1.63 4.53
N ILE A 170 20.72 -1.54 3.97
CA ILE A 170 20.40 -2.03 2.64
C ILE A 170 20.35 -0.84 1.67
N ALA A 171 21.23 -0.84 0.67
CA ALA A 171 21.13 0.09 -0.44
C ALA A 171 19.82 -0.14 -1.19
N SER A 172 18.92 0.84 -1.10
CA SER A 172 17.57 0.76 -1.66
C SER A 172 17.18 2.05 -2.38
N GLY A 173 16.40 1.91 -3.44
CA GLY A 173 15.75 3.02 -4.14
C GLY A 173 14.25 2.77 -4.18
N ILE A 174 13.43 3.77 -3.87
CA ILE A 174 11.98 3.63 -3.80
C ILE A 174 11.31 4.75 -4.60
N ARG A 175 10.30 4.37 -5.38
CA ARG A 175 9.36 5.26 -6.05
C ARG A 175 7.96 4.86 -5.61
N LEU A 176 7.14 5.83 -5.25
CA LEU A 176 5.73 5.66 -4.92
C LEU A 176 4.95 6.78 -5.60
N TYR A 177 3.75 6.49 -6.04
CA TYR A 177 2.82 7.52 -6.50
C TYR A 177 1.38 7.00 -6.44
N ALA A 178 0.44 7.91 -6.18
CA ALA A 178 -0.98 7.63 -6.31
C ALA A 178 -1.73 8.85 -6.84
N ASP A 179 -2.67 8.64 -7.75
CA ASP A 179 -3.46 9.71 -8.32
C ASP A 179 -4.75 9.20 -8.96
N ARG A 180 -5.65 10.11 -9.31
CA ARG A 180 -6.79 9.79 -10.17
C ARG A 180 -6.36 9.79 -11.63
N VAL A 181 -6.47 8.64 -12.27
CA VAL A 181 -6.16 8.47 -13.69
C VAL A 181 -7.47 8.29 -14.45
N ARG A 182 -7.56 8.92 -15.62
CA ARG A 182 -8.69 8.72 -16.53
C ARG A 182 -8.51 7.39 -17.26
N GLU A 183 -9.44 6.47 -17.02
CA GLU A 183 -9.52 5.16 -17.66
C GLU A 183 -10.10 5.28 -19.09
N ALA A 184 -10.03 4.19 -19.85
CA ALA A 184 -10.53 4.13 -21.24
C ALA A 184 -12.05 4.39 -21.35
N ASP A 185 -12.81 4.11 -20.27
CA ASP A 185 -14.24 4.42 -20.17
C ASP A 185 -14.54 5.90 -19.86
N GLY A 186 -13.49 6.72 -19.71
CA GLY A 186 -13.59 8.15 -19.38
C GLY A 186 -13.72 8.45 -17.88
N ALA A 187 -13.93 7.44 -17.04
CA ALA A 187 -14.02 7.59 -15.59
C ALA A 187 -12.64 7.90 -14.99
N ALA A 188 -12.60 8.83 -14.03
CA ALA A 188 -11.40 9.06 -13.24
C ALA A 188 -11.40 8.11 -12.04
N ARG A 189 -10.41 7.23 -11.95
CA ARG A 189 -10.28 6.23 -10.88
C ARG A 189 -8.95 6.40 -10.15
N TRP A 190 -8.95 6.13 -8.85
CA TRP A 190 -7.69 6.13 -8.10
C TRP A 190 -6.84 4.94 -8.53
N ARG A 191 -5.56 5.20 -8.76
CA ARG A 191 -4.55 4.20 -9.03
C ARG A 191 -3.32 4.53 -8.19
N ALA A 192 -2.62 3.50 -7.73
CA ALA A 192 -1.36 3.63 -7.05
C ALA A 192 -0.32 2.69 -7.66
N GLY A 193 0.94 3.11 -7.60
CA GLY A 193 2.05 2.34 -8.11
C GLY A 193 3.29 2.57 -7.27
N GLY A 194 4.16 1.57 -7.25
CA GLY A 194 5.41 1.66 -6.54
C GLY A 194 6.48 0.77 -7.15
N LEU A 195 7.73 1.22 -7.08
CA LEU A 195 8.88 0.49 -7.56
C LEU A 195 9.98 0.57 -6.51
N ILE A 196 10.47 -0.58 -6.07
CA ILE A 196 11.63 -0.66 -5.17
C ILE A 196 12.75 -1.45 -5.86
N LEU A 197 13.98 -0.93 -5.72
CA LEU A 197 15.22 -1.64 -6.03
C LEU A 197 15.99 -1.86 -4.73
N GLN A 198 16.64 -3.02 -4.61
CA GLN A 198 17.53 -3.35 -3.51
C GLN A 198 18.76 -4.07 -4.05
N ARG A 199 19.93 -3.68 -3.55
CA ARG A 199 21.17 -4.44 -3.80
C ARG A 199 21.18 -5.71 -2.96
N LEU A 200 21.50 -6.84 -3.57
CA LEU A 200 21.73 -8.09 -2.84
C LEU A 200 23.11 -8.06 -2.15
N PRO A 201 23.25 -8.63 -0.94
CA PRO A 201 24.56 -8.91 -0.37
C PRO A 201 25.34 -9.91 -1.25
N GLU A 202 26.67 -9.77 -1.31
CA GLU A 202 27.58 -10.61 -2.12
C GLU A 202 27.34 -12.13 -1.90
N GLU A 203 27.02 -12.52 -0.66
CA GLU A 203 26.81 -13.90 -0.24
C GLU A 203 25.52 -14.54 -0.80
N ALA A 204 24.53 -13.74 -1.21
CA ALA A 204 23.17 -14.17 -1.52
C ALA A 204 22.86 -14.32 -3.02
N GLY A 205 23.85 -14.15 -3.91
CA GLY A 205 23.63 -14.35 -5.35
C GLY A 205 24.54 -13.60 -6.31
N ALA A 206 25.52 -12.82 -5.84
CA ALA A 206 26.45 -12.10 -6.72
C ALA A 206 27.59 -13.00 -7.29
N LYS A 207 27.40 -14.32 -7.33
CA LYS A 207 28.50 -15.27 -7.58
C LYS A 207 29.01 -15.35 -9.03
N ASP A 208 28.37 -14.66 -9.98
CA ASP A 208 28.71 -14.75 -11.40
C ASP A 208 28.93 -13.38 -12.09
N LEU A 209 29.15 -12.29 -11.34
CA LEU A 209 29.35 -10.94 -11.90
C LEU A 209 30.83 -10.62 -12.20
N GLU A 210 31.60 -11.55 -12.77
CA GLU A 210 33.00 -11.32 -13.10
C GLU A 210 33.17 -10.15 -14.09
N GLY A 211 33.88 -9.10 -13.67
CA GLY A 211 34.19 -7.92 -14.49
C GLY A 211 33.16 -6.79 -14.47
N ILE A 212 32.13 -6.89 -13.62
CA ILE A 212 31.11 -5.85 -13.46
C ILE A 212 31.41 -5.02 -12.21
N ASP A 213 31.49 -3.70 -12.37
CA ASP A 213 31.52 -2.76 -11.25
C ASP A 213 30.11 -2.69 -10.64
N GLU A 214 29.91 -3.39 -9.53
CA GLU A 214 28.62 -3.46 -8.85
C GLU A 214 28.10 -2.09 -8.40
N ASP A 215 28.99 -1.14 -8.05
CA ASP A 215 28.61 0.20 -7.65
C ASP A 215 28.10 1.01 -8.85
N ASP A 216 28.73 0.85 -10.01
CA ASP A 216 28.24 1.43 -11.26
C ASP A 216 26.91 0.81 -11.71
N ALA A 217 26.79 -0.52 -11.62
CA ALA A 217 25.58 -1.24 -11.98
C ALA A 217 24.40 -0.83 -11.07
N TRP A 218 24.63 -0.71 -9.76
CA TRP A 218 23.66 -0.16 -8.82
C TRP A 218 23.26 1.28 -9.16
N ARG A 219 24.25 2.15 -9.41
CA ARG A 219 24.01 3.56 -9.76
C ARG A 219 23.18 3.68 -11.03
N ARG A 220 23.49 2.90 -12.07
CA ARG A 220 22.74 2.85 -13.33
C ARG A 220 21.29 2.42 -13.07
N ALA A 221 21.07 1.34 -12.32
CA ALA A 221 19.72 0.85 -12.01
C ALA A 221 18.88 1.92 -11.28
N VAL A 222 19.48 2.64 -10.32
CA VAL A 222 18.80 3.73 -9.62
C VAL A 222 18.51 4.92 -10.54
N ILE A 223 19.42 5.29 -11.44
CA ILE A 223 19.20 6.36 -12.44
C ILE A 223 18.04 5.99 -13.37
N LEU A 224 18.03 4.77 -13.88
CA LEU A 224 16.96 4.26 -14.75
C LEU A 224 15.62 4.26 -14.00
N MET A 225 15.58 3.74 -12.77
CA MET A 225 14.38 3.81 -11.91
C MET A 225 13.90 5.25 -11.68
N SER A 226 14.82 6.19 -11.47
CA SER A 226 14.50 7.62 -11.29
C SER A 226 13.93 8.27 -12.56
N SER A 227 14.24 7.75 -13.75
CA SER A 227 13.65 8.23 -15.01
C SER A 227 12.17 7.85 -15.19
N CYS A 228 11.68 6.84 -14.47
CA CYS A 228 10.26 6.50 -14.44
C CYS A 228 9.44 7.72 -14.03
N THR A 229 8.36 8.03 -14.70
CA THR A 229 7.48 9.14 -14.33
C THR A 229 6.35 8.69 -13.41
N ASN A 230 5.82 9.61 -12.61
CA ASN A 230 4.65 9.36 -11.76
C ASN A 230 3.45 8.85 -12.58
N ARG A 231 3.29 9.38 -13.79
CA ARG A 231 2.26 8.93 -14.73
C ARG A 231 2.48 7.47 -15.13
N GLU A 232 3.70 7.08 -15.54
CA GLU A 232 3.99 5.71 -15.93
C GLU A 232 3.72 4.70 -14.80
N LEU A 233 3.97 5.07 -13.54
CA LEU A 233 3.65 4.24 -12.35
C LEU A 233 2.16 3.98 -12.14
N CYS A 234 1.28 4.83 -12.66
CA CYS A 234 -0.17 4.70 -12.51
C CYS A 234 -0.89 4.47 -13.85
N ASP A 235 -0.19 4.47 -14.98
CA ASP A 235 -0.80 4.37 -16.31
C ASP A 235 -1.43 2.97 -16.54
N PRO A 236 -2.76 2.86 -16.74
CA PRO A 236 -3.43 1.59 -17.03
C PRO A 236 -3.12 1.04 -18.43
N ALA A 237 -2.61 1.89 -19.35
CA ALA A 237 -2.22 1.47 -20.70
C ALA A 237 -0.79 0.90 -20.73
N LEU A 238 0.01 1.08 -19.68
CA LEU A 238 1.37 0.58 -19.58
C LEU A 238 1.44 -0.61 -18.63
N THR A 239 1.60 -1.80 -19.20
CA THR A 239 1.66 -3.03 -18.39
C THR A 239 2.89 -3.04 -17.47
N PRO A 240 2.86 -3.80 -16.36
CA PRO A 240 4.02 -3.96 -15.48
C PRO A 240 5.27 -4.45 -16.23
N TYR A 241 5.10 -5.37 -17.17
CA TYR A 241 6.19 -5.93 -17.97
C TYR A 241 6.80 -4.91 -18.94
N GLU A 242 5.96 -4.13 -19.63
CA GLU A 242 6.43 -3.08 -20.52
C GLU A 242 7.16 -1.97 -19.77
N LEU A 243 6.68 -1.59 -18.57
CA LEU A 243 7.38 -0.61 -17.74
C LEU A 243 8.76 -1.14 -17.33
N LEU A 244 8.84 -2.38 -16.83
CA LEU A 244 10.11 -2.98 -16.44
C LEU A 244 11.08 -3.13 -17.62
N PHE A 245 10.59 -3.56 -18.78
CA PHE A 245 11.39 -3.67 -19.99
C PHE A 245 11.87 -2.28 -20.45
N ARG A 246 10.98 -1.29 -20.49
CA ARG A 246 11.33 0.10 -20.86
C ARG A 246 12.44 0.66 -19.98
N LEU A 247 12.38 0.41 -18.67
CA LEU A 247 13.37 0.89 -17.72
C LEU A 247 14.70 0.11 -17.78
N PHE A 248 14.66 -1.21 -17.98
CA PHE A 248 15.81 -2.09 -17.69
C PHE A 248 16.18 -3.09 -18.81
N HIS A 249 15.69 -2.90 -20.04
CA HIS A 249 15.95 -3.84 -21.15
C HIS A 249 17.45 -4.07 -21.43
N GLU A 250 18.31 -3.06 -21.26
CA GLU A 250 19.76 -3.20 -21.46
C GLU A 250 20.44 -4.05 -20.37
N ASP A 251 19.86 -4.10 -19.18
CA ASP A 251 20.41 -4.82 -18.01
C ASP A 251 19.91 -6.27 -17.89
N GLY A 252 18.98 -6.69 -18.75
CA GLY A 252 18.35 -8.00 -18.68
C GLY A 252 17.41 -8.10 -17.47
N VAL A 253 16.13 -7.81 -17.69
CA VAL A 253 15.10 -7.92 -16.64
C VAL A 253 14.46 -9.30 -16.66
N ARG A 254 14.63 -10.04 -15.56
CA ARG A 254 13.96 -11.32 -15.33
C ARG A 254 12.84 -11.14 -14.32
N VAL A 255 11.61 -11.45 -14.73
CA VAL A 255 10.43 -11.42 -13.86
C VAL A 255 10.17 -12.79 -13.22
N TYR A 256 9.58 -12.78 -12.03
CA TYR A 256 9.15 -13.99 -11.30
C TYR A 256 7.62 -14.06 -11.22
N GLU A 257 7.10 -15.09 -10.55
CA GLU A 257 5.67 -15.21 -10.30
C GLU A 257 5.12 -13.98 -9.57
N SER A 258 4.06 -13.40 -10.16
CA SER A 258 3.36 -12.25 -9.59
C SER A 258 2.42 -12.68 -8.47
N HIS A 259 2.23 -11.80 -7.50
CA HIS A 259 1.27 -11.99 -6.42
C HIS A 259 0.07 -11.08 -6.68
N GLY A 260 -1.13 -11.66 -6.74
CA GLY A 260 -2.37 -10.89 -6.96
C GLY A 260 -2.80 -10.13 -5.71
N LEU A 261 -3.47 -9.00 -5.92
CA LEU A 261 -4.06 -8.16 -4.90
C LEU A 261 -5.58 -8.23 -5.01
N GLU A 262 -6.27 -8.33 -3.88
CA GLU A 262 -7.73 -8.32 -3.83
C GLU A 262 -8.21 -7.50 -2.64
N ASP A 263 -9.17 -6.61 -2.87
CA ASP A 263 -9.85 -5.91 -1.78
C ASP A 263 -10.78 -6.87 -1.03
N ARG A 264 -10.30 -7.38 0.10
CA ARG A 264 -11.03 -8.33 0.93
C ARG A 264 -10.89 -7.99 2.40
N CYS A 265 -11.92 -7.37 2.94
CA CYS A 265 -12.00 -7.12 4.38
C CYS A 265 -12.40 -8.39 5.15
N ARG A 266 -11.76 -8.60 6.30
CA ARG A 266 -12.01 -9.75 7.16
C ARG A 266 -13.11 -9.51 8.21
N CYS A 267 -13.85 -8.41 8.16
CA CYS A 267 -14.93 -8.19 9.12
C CYS A 267 -16.06 -9.22 8.94
N SER A 268 -16.71 -9.61 10.03
CA SER A 268 -17.92 -10.43 9.98
C SER A 268 -18.81 -10.08 11.16
N ARG A 269 -20.11 -10.38 11.04
CA ARG A 269 -21.06 -10.21 12.14
C ARG A 269 -20.59 -10.94 13.40
N THR A 270 -20.04 -12.14 13.26
CA THR A 270 -19.47 -12.93 14.37
C THR A 270 -18.31 -12.22 15.06
N ARG A 271 -17.40 -11.59 14.29
CA ARG A 271 -16.26 -10.86 14.89
C ARG A 271 -16.74 -9.60 15.63
N VAL A 272 -17.69 -8.87 15.05
CA VAL A 272 -18.29 -7.70 15.71
C VAL A 272 -19.03 -8.12 16.98
N ALA A 273 -19.84 -9.19 16.90
CA ALA A 273 -20.52 -9.78 18.05
C ALA A 273 -19.55 -10.17 19.19
N ASN A 274 -18.38 -10.73 18.86
CA ASN A 274 -17.37 -11.06 19.87
C ASN A 274 -16.77 -9.82 20.55
N VAL A 275 -16.62 -8.71 19.83
CA VAL A 275 -16.20 -7.43 20.42
C VAL A 275 -17.29 -6.89 21.34
N LEU A 276 -18.54 -6.86 20.88
CA LEU A 276 -19.68 -6.42 21.67
C LEU A 276 -19.86 -7.26 22.95
N ARG A 277 -19.64 -8.58 22.87
CA ARG A 277 -19.71 -9.47 24.06
C ARG A 277 -18.69 -9.12 25.14
N ALA A 278 -17.52 -8.60 24.76
CA ALA A 278 -16.47 -8.22 25.71
C ALA A 278 -16.73 -6.88 26.40
N MET A 279 -17.73 -6.11 25.96
CA MET A 279 -18.08 -4.83 26.54
C MET A 279 -18.99 -4.98 27.77
N PRO A 280 -18.82 -4.15 28.81
CA PRO A 280 -19.76 -4.07 29.92
C PRO A 280 -21.18 -3.70 29.45
N ALA A 281 -22.20 -4.24 30.12
CA ALA A 281 -23.60 -3.96 29.79
C ALA A 281 -23.96 -2.46 29.91
N GLU A 282 -23.28 -1.74 30.80
CA GLU A 282 -23.45 -0.29 30.98
C GLU A 282 -23.02 0.48 29.70
N GLU A 283 -21.87 0.14 29.13
CA GLU A 283 -21.38 0.74 27.88
C GLU A 283 -22.26 0.39 26.67
N MET A 284 -22.93 -0.77 26.69
CA MET A 284 -23.84 -1.17 25.62
C MET A 284 -25.07 -0.27 25.52
N SER A 285 -25.54 0.25 26.66
CA SER A 285 -26.70 1.15 26.69
C SER A 285 -26.39 2.50 26.07
N ASP A 286 -25.16 2.99 26.21
CA ASP A 286 -24.68 4.23 25.60
C ASP A 286 -24.50 4.11 24.07
N LEU A 287 -24.35 2.88 23.56
CA LEU A 287 -24.21 2.59 22.13
C LEU A 287 -25.56 2.44 21.39
N LYS A 288 -26.69 2.38 22.11
CA LYS A 288 -27.99 2.26 21.48
C LYS A 288 -28.39 3.57 20.81
N ALA A 289 -28.80 3.47 19.55
CA ALA A 289 -29.45 4.55 18.85
C ALA A 289 -30.88 4.76 19.37
N ASP A 290 -31.50 5.88 18.96
CA ASP A 290 -32.88 6.22 19.33
C ASP A 290 -33.92 5.16 18.92
N ASP A 291 -33.58 4.32 17.94
CA ASP A 291 -34.41 3.20 17.47
C ASP A 291 -34.22 1.89 18.27
N GLY A 292 -33.38 1.93 19.31
CA GLY A 292 -33.08 0.79 20.18
C GLY A 292 -32.00 -0.15 19.66
N THR A 293 -31.43 0.09 18.47
CA THR A 293 -30.41 -0.78 17.86
C THR A 293 -28.99 -0.35 18.19
N VAL A 294 -28.05 -1.31 18.20
CA VAL A 294 -26.61 -1.04 18.26
C VAL A 294 -26.03 -1.13 16.86
N GLN A 295 -25.40 -0.05 16.40
CA GLN A 295 -24.85 0.08 15.05
C GLN A 295 -23.32 0.13 15.10
N VAL A 296 -22.68 -0.83 14.44
CA VAL A 296 -21.22 -0.90 14.34
C VAL A 296 -20.79 -0.83 12.89
N THR A 297 -20.05 0.22 12.54
CA THR A 297 -19.48 0.39 11.21
C THR A 297 -18.03 -0.07 11.19
N CYS A 298 -17.68 -0.97 10.28
CA CYS A 298 -16.28 -1.40 10.11
C CYS A 298 -15.44 -0.25 9.52
N GLN A 299 -14.42 0.21 10.26
CA GLN A 299 -13.53 1.30 9.82
C GLN A 299 -12.77 0.98 8.52
N PHE A 300 -12.55 -0.28 8.18
CA PHE A 300 -11.87 -0.67 6.93
C PHE A 300 -12.80 -0.59 5.72
N CYS A 301 -13.87 -1.40 5.69
CA CYS A 301 -14.71 -1.54 4.50
C CYS A 301 -16.00 -0.71 4.53
N ASN A 302 -16.23 0.06 5.59
CA ASN A 302 -17.43 0.87 5.81
C ASN A 302 -18.75 0.07 5.82
N ARG A 303 -18.68 -1.25 6.08
CA ARG A 303 -19.89 -2.10 6.24
C ARG A 303 -20.51 -1.84 7.61
N LEU A 304 -21.82 -1.54 7.61
CA LEU A 304 -22.65 -1.40 8.79
C LEU A 304 -23.17 -2.77 9.27
N TYR A 305 -23.03 -3.04 10.56
CA TYR A 305 -23.63 -4.17 11.26
C TYR A 305 -24.62 -3.63 12.29
N VAL A 306 -25.88 -4.06 12.19
CA VAL A 306 -26.96 -3.65 13.12
C VAL A 306 -27.32 -4.83 14.01
N PHE A 307 -27.41 -4.59 15.32
CA PHE A 307 -27.83 -5.57 16.32
C PHE A 307 -29.05 -5.04 17.07
N ASP A 308 -30.12 -5.83 17.11
CA ASP A 308 -31.32 -5.51 17.88
C ASP A 308 -31.24 -6.02 19.33
N ASP A 309 -32.29 -5.78 20.11
CA ASP A 309 -32.34 -6.19 21.52
C ASP A 309 -32.21 -7.71 21.71
N ASP A 310 -32.78 -8.50 20.79
CA ASP A 310 -32.72 -9.97 20.84
C ASP A 310 -31.31 -10.46 20.53
N ASP A 311 -30.64 -9.86 19.54
CA ASP A 311 -29.24 -10.11 19.23
C ASP A 311 -28.35 -9.82 20.45
N ILE A 312 -28.51 -8.65 21.09
CA ILE A 312 -27.71 -8.24 22.25
C ILE A 312 -27.99 -9.15 23.45
N ALA A 313 -29.24 -9.49 23.71
CA ALA A 313 -29.61 -10.42 24.77
C ALA A 313 -28.94 -11.79 24.56
N ALA A 314 -28.90 -12.29 23.32
CA ALA A 314 -28.24 -13.55 22.99
C ALA A 314 -26.72 -13.51 23.20
N LEU A 315 -26.06 -12.35 23.06
CA LEU A 315 -24.61 -12.22 23.28
C LEU A 315 -24.22 -12.39 24.75
N HIS A 316 -25.05 -11.92 25.68
CA HIS A 316 -24.79 -11.94 27.13
C HIS A 316 -25.42 -13.13 27.86
N ALA A 317 -26.28 -13.90 27.19
CA ALA A 317 -26.86 -15.13 27.74
C ALA A 317 -25.92 -16.36 27.67
N SER A 318 -24.76 -16.24 27.03
CA SER A 318 -23.75 -17.29 26.83
C SER A 318 -22.47 -17.00 27.60
#